data_AF-A0A2S3QT84-F1
#
_entry.id   AF-A0A2S3QT84-F1
#
_cell.length_a   1.000
_cell.length_b   1.000
_cell.length_c   1.000
_cell.angle_alpha   90.00
_cell.angle_beta   90.00
_cell.angle_gamma   90.00
#
_symmetry.space_group_name_H-M   'P 1'
#
loop_
_entity.id
_entity.type
_entity.pdbx_description
1 polymer ?
#
loop_
_entity_poly.entity_id
_entity_poly.type
_entity_poly.pdbx_seq_one_letter_code
_entity_poly.pdbx_strand_id
1 'polypeptide(L)'
;MENKKALFWSGGLSSLSCLKLLIKEGTSKSDIVLITLLSKEGNEVGHTGIPEEIISLQARYMGIKIVRLYNDEISSKVLNKLSEQGYNFYSGQRNDKFSKNPIIANLKINTPLLGISYTKLLEDQINRAILTSVDREDHQRFLGKELKDIEINFDEMDIDTFVVFDPLMRIRIPFSKNIIIEKDNHFICKIRNV
;
A
#
# COMPACT_ATOMS: atom_id res chain seq x y z
N MET A 1 16.70 21.51 9.35
CA MET A 1 15.30 21.05 9.35
C MET A 1 15.31 19.58 9.00
N GLU A 2 14.80 18.73 9.89
CA GLU A 2 14.80 17.28 9.68
C GLU A 2 13.91 16.91 8.49
N ASN A 3 14.46 16.18 7.51
CA ASN A 3 13.80 15.73 6.28
C ASN A 3 12.77 14.61 6.54
N LYS A 4 11.83 14.83 7.45
CA LYS A 4 10.83 13.82 7.81
C LYS A 4 9.88 13.54 6.64
N LYS A 5 9.64 12.26 6.39
CA LYS A 5 8.80 11.76 5.29
C LYS A 5 7.61 11.01 5.84
N ALA A 6 6.43 11.34 5.36
CA ALA A 6 5.20 10.62 5.63
C ALA A 6 4.79 9.87 4.35
N LEU A 7 4.91 8.54 4.34
CA LEU A 7 4.58 7.72 3.18
C LEU A 7 3.22 7.05 3.38
N PHE A 8 2.26 7.32 2.48
CA PHE A 8 1.02 6.57 2.43
C PHE A 8 1.29 5.12 2.03
N TRP A 9 0.88 4.19 2.90
CA TRP A 9 1.24 2.80 2.90
C TRP A 9 0.01 1.91 2.78
N SER A 10 -0.11 1.25 1.62
CA SER A 10 -1.10 0.21 1.39
C SER A 10 -0.55 -1.20 1.56
N GLY A 11 0.78 -1.34 1.63
CA GLY A 11 1.46 -2.63 1.68
C GLY A 11 1.63 -3.31 0.33
N GLY A 12 1.11 -2.70 -0.73
CA GLY A 12 1.27 -3.16 -2.11
C GLY A 12 2.55 -2.68 -2.77
N LEU A 13 2.79 -3.22 -3.97
CA LEU A 13 4.04 -3.05 -4.72
C LEU A 13 4.40 -1.59 -4.98
N SER A 14 3.42 -0.75 -5.32
CA SER A 14 3.67 0.67 -5.61
C SER A 14 4.07 1.45 -4.36
N SER A 15 3.48 1.14 -3.19
CA SER A 15 3.90 1.74 -1.92
C SER A 15 5.31 1.30 -1.50
N LEU A 16 5.65 0.02 -1.71
CA LEU A 16 7.02 -0.48 -1.50
C LEU A 16 8.03 0.18 -2.43
N SER A 17 7.69 0.35 -3.71
CA SER A 17 8.56 0.98 -4.70
C SER A 17 8.86 2.43 -4.33
N CYS A 18 7.85 3.16 -3.84
CA CYS A 18 8.03 4.52 -3.34
C CYS A 18 8.92 4.55 -2.10
N LEU A 19 8.74 3.62 -1.16
CA LEU A 19 9.61 3.47 0.01
C LEU A 19 11.08 3.21 -0.39
N LYS A 20 11.30 2.28 -1.31
CA LYS A 20 12.65 1.95 -1.83
C LYS A 20 13.30 3.16 -2.51
N LEU A 21 12.53 3.95 -3.25
CA LEU A 21 13.02 5.18 -3.86
C LEU A 21 13.50 6.18 -2.79
N LEU A 22 12.68 6.45 -1.77
CA LEU A 22 13.04 7.35 -0.67
C LEU A 22 14.33 6.92 0.04
N ILE A 23 14.49 5.62 0.28
CA ILE A 23 15.69 5.05 0.91
C ILE A 23 16.90 5.19 -0.02
N LYS A 24 16.73 4.91 -1.32
CA LYS A 24 17.79 5.04 -2.34
C LYS A 24 18.29 6.47 -2.48
N GLU A 25 17.40 7.45 -2.30
CA GLU A 25 17.72 8.88 -2.27
C GLU A 25 18.38 9.34 -0.97
N GLY A 26 18.67 8.42 -0.04
CA GLY A 26 19.41 8.69 1.19
C GLY A 26 18.55 8.97 2.42
N THR A 27 17.22 8.77 2.35
CA THR A 27 16.36 8.93 3.52
C THR A 27 16.55 7.75 4.48
N SER A 28 16.91 8.02 5.74
CA SER A 28 16.96 6.99 6.78
C SER A 28 15.56 6.45 7.10
N LYS A 29 15.47 5.15 7.39
CA LYS A 29 14.22 4.52 7.86
C LYS A 29 13.63 5.21 9.10
N SER A 30 14.48 5.76 9.97
CA SER A 30 14.06 6.50 11.17
C SER A 30 13.27 7.77 10.87
N ASP A 31 13.49 8.33 9.68
CA ASP A 31 12.94 9.61 9.25
C ASP A 31 11.67 9.42 8.40
N ILE A 32 11.30 8.15 8.15
CA ILE A 32 10.10 7.76 7.43
C ILE A 32 9.06 7.27 8.44
N VAL A 33 7.86 7.82 8.34
CA VAL A 33 6.66 7.27 8.97
C VAL A 33 5.71 6.77 7.89
N LEU A 34 5.22 5.55 8.05
CA LEU A 34 4.16 4.99 7.21
C LEU A 34 2.80 5.49 7.70
N ILE A 35 1.90 5.81 6.78
CA ILE A 35 0.53 6.21 7.08
C ILE A 35 -0.40 5.27 6.34
N THR A 36 -1.21 4.51 7.07
CA THR A 36 -2.23 3.65 6.45
C THR A 36 -3.63 4.20 6.72
N LEU A 37 -4.47 4.19 5.69
CA LEU A 37 -5.86 4.62 5.76
C LEU A 37 -6.76 3.38 5.81
N LEU A 38 -7.47 3.23 6.92
CA LEU A 38 -8.32 2.09 7.23
C LEU A 38 -9.79 2.44 7.04
N SER A 39 -10.55 1.50 6.50
CA SER A 39 -12.01 1.54 6.54
C SER A 39 -12.50 1.21 7.95
N LYS A 40 -13.51 1.96 8.45
CA LYS A 40 -14.07 1.74 9.79
C LYS A 40 -14.83 0.43 9.92
N GLU A 41 -15.48 0.00 8.84
CA GLU A 41 -16.35 -1.17 8.83
C GLU A 41 -15.55 -2.47 8.85
N GLY A 42 -14.44 -2.52 8.09
CA GLY A 42 -13.65 -3.74 7.91
C GLY A 42 -12.32 -3.78 8.66
N ASN A 43 -11.91 -2.68 9.31
CA ASN A 43 -10.56 -2.51 9.88
C ASN A 43 -9.46 -2.93 8.89
N GLU A 44 -9.63 -2.49 7.64
CA GLU A 44 -8.80 -2.91 6.51
C GLU A 44 -8.36 -1.72 5.66
N VAL A 45 -7.24 -1.91 4.96
CA VAL A 45 -6.66 -0.90 4.08
C VAL A 45 -7.54 -0.73 2.84
N GLY A 46 -8.22 0.42 2.72
CA GLY A 46 -9.06 0.75 1.56
C GLY A 46 -9.98 -0.41 1.13
N HIS A 47 -9.86 -0.81 -0.14
CA HIS A 47 -10.58 -1.94 -0.76
C HIS A 47 -9.64 -3.13 -1.02
N THR A 48 -8.51 -3.21 -0.34
CA THR A 48 -7.46 -4.21 -0.66
C THR A 48 -7.71 -5.59 -0.04
N GLY A 49 -8.59 -5.69 0.96
CA GLY A 49 -8.80 -6.91 1.75
C GLY A 49 -7.70 -7.20 2.78
N ILE A 50 -6.79 -6.25 3.01
CA ILE A 50 -5.67 -6.37 3.95
C ILE A 50 -6.09 -5.82 5.33
N PRO A 51 -6.15 -6.66 6.38
CA PRO A 51 -6.52 -6.22 7.72
C PRO A 51 -5.38 -5.43 8.40
N GLU A 52 -5.76 -4.58 9.37
CA GLU A 52 -4.84 -3.75 10.16
C GLU A 52 -3.67 -4.55 10.78
N GLU A 53 -3.95 -5.77 11.25
CA GLU A 53 -2.94 -6.61 11.89
C GLU A 53 -1.80 -6.99 10.94
N ILE A 54 -2.13 -7.30 9.68
CA ILE A 54 -1.18 -7.75 8.66
C ILE A 54 -0.36 -6.56 8.14
N ILE A 55 -1.01 -5.42 7.90
CA ILE A 55 -0.29 -4.21 7.46
C ILE A 55 0.66 -3.70 8.56
N SER A 56 0.27 -3.84 9.82
CA SER A 56 1.13 -3.51 10.96
C SER A 56 2.33 -4.46 11.08
N LEU A 57 2.16 -5.73 10.69
CA LEU A 57 3.24 -6.70 10.67
C LEU A 57 4.30 -6.36 9.61
N GLN A 58 3.90 -5.89 8.41
CA GLN A 58 4.85 -5.37 7.41
C GLN A 58 5.72 -4.26 8.00
N ALA A 59 5.09 -3.25 8.61
CA ALA A 59 5.81 -2.11 9.19
C ALA A 59 6.80 -2.56 10.26
N ARG A 60 6.38 -3.49 11.13
CA ARG A 60 7.23 -4.08 12.17
C ARG A 60 8.44 -4.80 11.57
N TYR A 61 8.23 -5.65 10.57
CA TYR A 61 9.31 -6.39 9.92
C TYR A 61 10.30 -5.48 9.18
N MET A 62 9.83 -4.36 8.63
CA MET A 62 10.70 -3.35 8.04
C MET A 62 11.46 -2.48 9.07
N GLY A 63 11.00 -2.48 10.33
CA GLY A 63 11.51 -1.59 11.37
C GLY A 63 11.11 -0.13 11.17
N ILE A 64 9.92 0.14 10.61
CA ILE A 64 9.43 1.48 10.30
C ILE A 64 8.15 1.74 11.09
N LYS A 65 8.00 2.96 11.64
CA LYS A 65 6.80 3.36 12.38
C LYS A 65 5.60 3.45 11.43
N ILE A 66 4.43 3.03 11.90
CA ILE A 66 3.16 3.15 11.17
C ILE A 66 2.13 3.91 11.99
N VAL A 67 1.52 4.92 11.38
CA VAL A 67 0.34 5.62 11.87
C VAL A 67 -0.88 5.03 11.16
N ARG A 68 -1.86 4.62 11.96
CA ARG A 68 -3.10 4.03 11.50
C ARG A 68 -4.19 5.08 11.65
N LEU A 69 -4.80 5.43 10.52
CA LEU A 69 -5.81 6.47 10.45
C LEU A 69 -7.07 5.86 9.85
N TYR A 70 -8.23 6.23 10.38
CA TYR A 70 -9.51 5.79 9.84
C TYR A 70 -10.07 6.85 8.90
N ASN A 71 -11.05 6.47 8.07
CA ASN A 71 -11.68 7.45 7.18
C ASN A 71 -12.63 8.40 7.97
N ASP A 72 -12.07 9.33 8.77
CA ASP A 72 -12.79 10.36 9.53
C ASP A 72 -12.07 11.72 9.69
N GLU A 73 -12.80 12.70 10.23
CA GLU A 73 -12.30 14.05 10.48
C GLU A 73 -11.11 14.11 11.45
N ILE A 74 -11.05 13.19 12.41
CA ILE A 74 -9.93 13.11 13.37
C ILE A 74 -8.64 12.83 12.61
N SER A 75 -8.71 11.93 11.63
CA SER A 75 -7.57 11.57 10.79
C SER A 75 -7.07 12.74 9.95
N SER A 76 -7.97 13.57 9.41
CA SER A 76 -7.58 14.82 8.72
C SER A 76 -6.80 15.76 9.64
N LYS A 77 -7.23 15.91 10.92
CA LYS A 77 -6.51 16.73 11.90
C LYS A 77 -5.11 16.18 12.20
N VAL A 78 -4.96 14.87 12.29
CA VAL A 78 -3.63 14.23 12.50
C VAL A 78 -2.70 14.53 11.33
N LEU A 79 -3.18 14.43 10.09
CA LEU A 79 -2.38 14.71 8.90
C LEU A 79 -1.97 16.19 8.82
N ASN A 80 -2.87 17.11 9.14
CA ASN A 80 -2.54 18.54 9.21
C ASN A 80 -1.45 18.80 10.26
N LYS A 81 -1.54 18.16 11.43
CA LYS A 81 -0.51 18.28 12.47
C LYS A 81 0.85 17.72 12.04
N LEU A 82 0.89 16.64 11.27
CA LEU A 82 2.13 16.13 10.67
C LEU A 82 2.71 17.14 9.67
N SER A 83 1.87 17.76 8.84
CA SER A 83 2.29 18.84 7.94
C SER A 83 2.93 20.01 8.69
N GLU A 84 2.28 20.49 9.76
CA GLU A 84 2.79 21.55 10.65
C GLU A 84 4.13 21.20 11.32
N GLN A 85 4.35 19.91 11.59
CA GLN A 85 5.62 19.38 12.12
C GLN A 85 6.71 19.24 11.05
N GLY A 86 6.44 19.62 9.80
CA GLY A 86 7.40 19.60 8.70
C GLY A 86 7.50 18.27 7.96
N TYR A 87 6.52 17.36 8.12
CA TYR A 87 6.50 16.13 7.33
C TYR A 87 6.13 16.42 5.88
N ASN A 88 6.92 15.86 4.95
CA ASN A 88 6.59 15.87 3.54
C ASN A 88 5.84 14.59 3.19
N PHE A 89 4.67 14.70 2.57
CA PHE A 89 3.84 13.54 2.22
C PHE A 89 4.27 12.92 0.89
N TYR A 90 4.24 11.59 0.83
CA TYR A 90 4.57 10.78 -0.33
C TYR A 90 3.52 9.69 -0.54
N SER A 91 3.26 9.34 -1.79
CA SER A 91 2.39 8.21 -2.13
C SER A 91 2.96 7.46 -3.33
N GLY A 92 2.80 6.14 -3.31
CA GLY A 92 3.06 5.26 -4.45
C GLY A 92 1.92 5.22 -5.47
N GLN A 93 0.94 6.14 -5.41
CA GLN A 93 -0.16 6.16 -6.38
C GLN A 93 0.36 6.25 -7.82
N ARG A 94 -0.29 5.52 -8.72
CA ARG A 94 0.00 5.53 -10.17
C ARG A 94 -1.02 6.31 -10.97
N ASN A 95 -2.19 6.55 -10.40
CA ASN A 95 -3.31 7.30 -10.96
C ASN A 95 -3.89 8.26 -9.90
N ASP A 96 -4.89 9.05 -10.29
CA ASP A 96 -5.48 10.09 -9.43
C ASP A 96 -6.59 9.57 -8.50
N LYS A 97 -6.82 8.25 -8.37
CA LYS A 97 -7.89 7.72 -7.51
C LYS A 97 -7.61 8.02 -6.03
N PHE A 98 -6.35 7.85 -5.59
CA PHE A 98 -5.98 8.03 -4.19
C PHE A 98 -6.05 9.51 -3.76
N SER A 99 -5.56 10.44 -4.58
CA SER A 99 -5.61 11.89 -4.29
C SER A 99 -7.02 12.47 -4.20
N LYS A 100 -8.04 11.75 -4.69
CA LYS A 100 -9.46 12.12 -4.54
C LYS A 100 -10.06 11.77 -3.19
N ASN A 101 -9.34 11.04 -2.32
CA ASN A 101 -9.86 10.70 -1.00
C ASN A 101 -10.06 11.99 -0.16
N PRO A 102 -11.26 12.23 0.41
CA PRO A 102 -11.60 13.49 1.08
C PRO A 102 -10.65 13.89 2.22
N ILE A 103 -10.04 12.92 2.91
CA ILE A 103 -9.15 13.18 4.05
C ILE A 103 -7.81 13.76 3.63
N ILE A 104 -7.39 13.47 2.42
CA ILE A 104 -6.07 13.82 1.91
C ILE A 104 -6.11 14.76 0.71
N ALA A 105 -7.30 15.10 0.21
CA ALA A 105 -7.51 15.95 -0.95
C ALA A 105 -6.85 17.34 -0.83
N ASN A 106 -6.71 17.85 0.40
CA ASN A 106 -6.09 19.15 0.68
C ASN A 106 -4.59 19.06 1.02
N LEU A 107 -4.00 17.86 1.02
CA LEU A 107 -2.58 17.68 1.31
C LEU A 107 -1.76 17.77 0.02
N LYS A 108 -0.61 18.43 0.10
CA LYS A 108 0.41 18.36 -0.95
C LYS A 108 1.16 17.03 -0.82
N ILE A 109 0.87 16.10 -1.74
CA ILE A 109 1.47 14.76 -1.76
C ILE A 109 2.44 14.66 -2.94
N ASN A 110 3.67 14.21 -2.68
CA ASN A 110 4.64 13.89 -3.72
C ASN A 110 4.36 12.48 -4.27
N THR A 111 4.22 12.35 -5.58
CA THR A 111 3.78 11.11 -6.24
C THR A 111 4.81 10.67 -7.29
N PRO A 112 6.01 10.23 -6.87
CA PRO A 112 7.13 9.98 -7.79
C PRO A 112 6.88 8.83 -8.78
N LEU A 113 5.83 8.03 -8.58
CA LEU A 113 5.46 6.90 -9.44
C LEU A 113 4.24 7.19 -10.33
N LEU A 114 3.74 8.44 -10.36
CA LEU A 114 2.60 8.81 -11.18
C LEU A 114 2.90 8.56 -12.67
N GLY A 115 2.02 7.84 -13.37
CA GLY A 115 2.21 7.50 -14.79
C GLY A 115 3.21 6.37 -15.07
N ILE A 116 3.83 5.77 -14.06
CA ILE A 116 4.68 4.58 -14.24
C ILE A 116 3.78 3.34 -14.42
N SER A 117 4.09 2.54 -15.45
CA SER A 117 3.38 1.28 -15.74
C SER A 117 3.56 0.26 -14.61
N TYR A 118 2.60 -0.63 -14.43
CA TYR A 118 2.68 -1.61 -13.35
C TYR A 118 3.78 -2.65 -13.63
N THR A 119 3.92 -3.02 -14.90
CA THR A 119 4.97 -3.91 -15.41
C THR A 119 6.38 -3.50 -14.98
N LYS A 120 6.70 -2.20 -15.01
CA LYS A 120 8.00 -1.69 -14.55
C LYS A 120 8.28 -1.94 -13.07
N LEU A 121 7.24 -2.03 -12.24
CA LEU A 121 7.39 -2.33 -10.81
C LEU A 121 7.60 -3.84 -10.57
N LEU A 122 7.13 -4.69 -11.49
CA LEU A 122 7.27 -6.15 -11.43
C LEU A 122 8.67 -6.64 -11.83
N GLU A 123 9.45 -5.82 -12.53
CA GLU A 123 10.82 -6.15 -12.94
C GLU A 123 11.75 -6.42 -11.73
N ASP A 124 11.43 -5.87 -10.55
CA ASP A 124 12.13 -6.18 -9.31
C ASP A 124 11.73 -7.57 -8.78
N GLN A 125 12.40 -8.61 -9.28
CA GLN A 125 12.13 -10.01 -8.93
C GLN A 125 12.49 -10.40 -7.50
N ILE A 126 13.07 -9.49 -6.71
CA ILE A 126 13.52 -9.80 -5.36
C ILE A 126 12.35 -9.80 -4.37
N ASN A 127 11.33 -8.99 -4.64
CA ASN A 127 10.12 -8.96 -3.80
C ASN A 127 9.14 -10.06 -4.23
N ARG A 128 8.28 -10.47 -3.29
CA ARG A 128 7.17 -11.37 -3.57
C ARG A 128 5.89 -10.64 -3.21
N ALA A 129 5.09 -10.35 -4.21
CA ALA A 129 3.78 -9.74 -4.06
C ALA A 129 2.69 -10.71 -4.52
N ILE A 130 1.55 -10.65 -3.85
CA ILE A 130 0.34 -11.38 -4.23
C ILE A 130 -0.71 -10.41 -4.80
N LEU A 131 -1.58 -10.94 -5.66
CA LEU A 131 -2.73 -10.21 -6.17
C LEU A 131 -3.86 -10.24 -5.13
N THR A 132 -4.36 -9.07 -4.71
CA THR A 132 -5.41 -8.97 -3.68
C THR A 132 -6.71 -8.38 -4.18
N SER A 133 -6.70 -7.65 -5.30
CA SER A 133 -7.92 -7.13 -5.93
C SER A 133 -7.81 -7.18 -7.44
N VAL A 134 -8.92 -7.44 -8.12
CA VAL A 134 -9.08 -7.35 -9.57
C VAL A 134 -10.42 -6.72 -9.92
N ASP A 135 -10.47 -6.02 -11.05
CA ASP A 135 -11.66 -5.37 -11.61
C ASP A 135 -12.45 -6.26 -12.60
N ARG A 136 -12.02 -7.53 -12.80
CA ARG A 136 -12.64 -8.47 -13.76
C ARG A 136 -12.92 -9.83 -13.15
N GLU A 137 -14.09 -10.39 -13.50
CA GLU A 137 -14.59 -11.65 -12.94
C GLU A 137 -13.73 -12.87 -13.33
N ASP A 138 -13.32 -12.95 -14.59
CA ASP A 138 -12.48 -14.02 -15.14
C ASP A 138 -11.08 -14.08 -14.51
N HIS A 139 -10.66 -12.99 -13.87
CA HIS A 139 -9.38 -12.87 -13.18
C HIS A 139 -9.43 -13.21 -11.68
N GLN A 140 -10.61 -13.48 -11.11
CA GLN A 140 -10.75 -13.88 -9.70
C GLN A 140 -9.90 -15.10 -9.31
N ARG A 141 -9.67 -16.02 -10.26
CA ARG A 141 -8.84 -17.23 -10.07
C ARG A 141 -7.38 -16.93 -9.70
N PHE A 142 -6.92 -15.70 -9.92
CA PHE A 142 -5.56 -15.26 -9.60
C PHE A 142 -5.43 -14.64 -8.20
N LEU A 143 -6.55 -14.35 -7.54
CA LEU A 143 -6.57 -13.75 -6.21
C LEU A 143 -5.89 -14.64 -5.15
N GLY A 144 -4.88 -14.07 -4.49
CA GLY A 144 -4.02 -14.72 -3.49
C GLY A 144 -2.78 -15.40 -4.07
N LYS A 145 -2.61 -15.44 -5.41
CA LYS A 145 -1.40 -15.97 -6.06
C LYS A 145 -0.30 -14.92 -6.13
N GLU A 146 0.95 -15.37 -6.15
CA GLU A 146 2.10 -14.49 -6.37
C GLU A 146 2.11 -13.99 -7.82
N LEU A 147 2.45 -12.71 -8.01
CA LEU A 147 2.39 -12.06 -9.33
C LEU A 147 3.29 -12.73 -10.37
N LYS A 148 4.44 -13.28 -9.93
CA LYS A 148 5.38 -14.02 -10.78
C LYS A 148 4.77 -15.30 -11.39
N ASP A 149 3.72 -15.84 -10.78
CA ASP A 149 3.08 -17.09 -11.20
C ASP A 149 1.80 -16.82 -12.04
N ILE A 150 1.57 -15.55 -12.42
CA ILE A 150 0.39 -15.11 -13.18
C ILE A 150 0.85 -14.61 -14.54
N GLU A 151 0.39 -15.26 -15.60
CA GLU A 151 0.66 -14.86 -16.99
C GLU A 151 -0.47 -13.99 -17.54
N ILE A 152 -0.54 -12.72 -17.10
CA ILE A 152 -1.46 -11.71 -17.66
C ILE A 152 -0.79 -10.34 -17.80
N ASN A 153 -1.32 -9.51 -18.69
CA ASN A 153 -0.89 -8.12 -18.80
C ASN A 153 -1.61 -7.26 -17.75
N PHE A 154 -0.85 -6.77 -16.77
CA PHE A 154 -1.37 -5.95 -15.67
C PHE A 154 -1.54 -4.46 -16.00
N ASP A 155 -1.04 -3.98 -17.14
CA ASP A 155 -1.03 -2.54 -17.44
C ASP A 155 -2.43 -1.97 -17.75
N GLU A 156 -3.37 -2.82 -18.18
CA GLU A 156 -4.76 -2.45 -18.48
C GLU A 156 -5.75 -2.79 -17.36
N MET A 157 -5.25 -3.22 -16.20
CA MET A 157 -6.08 -3.67 -15.09
C MET A 157 -5.98 -2.71 -13.89
N ASP A 158 -7.12 -2.47 -13.25
CA ASP A 158 -7.12 -1.89 -11.91
C ASP A 158 -6.97 -3.01 -10.88
N ILE A 159 -5.81 -3.05 -10.24
CA ILE A 159 -5.45 -4.12 -9.31
C ILE A 159 -4.86 -3.55 -8.02
N ASP A 160 -5.11 -4.28 -6.95
CA ASP A 160 -4.37 -4.14 -5.70
C ASP A 160 -3.51 -5.36 -5.45
N THR A 161 -2.41 -5.11 -4.75
CA THR A 161 -1.43 -6.14 -4.42
C THR A 161 -0.98 -6.00 -2.99
N PHE A 162 -0.39 -7.07 -2.48
CA PHE A 162 0.21 -7.08 -1.16
C PHE A 162 1.57 -7.74 -1.20
N VAL A 163 2.59 -7.05 -0.70
CA VAL A 163 3.96 -7.59 -0.63
C VAL A 163 4.06 -8.52 0.57
N VAL A 164 4.23 -9.81 0.31
CA VAL A 164 4.39 -10.83 1.35
C VAL A 164 5.85 -11.03 1.74
N PHE A 165 6.80 -10.58 0.93
CA PHE A 165 8.23 -10.59 1.25
C PHE A 165 8.99 -9.52 0.47
N ASP A 166 9.95 -8.89 1.14
CA ASP A 166 10.98 -8.05 0.55
C ASP A 166 12.25 -8.09 1.43
N PRO A 167 13.47 -7.93 0.91
CA PRO A 167 14.68 -7.84 1.73
C PRO A 167 14.62 -6.75 2.81
N LEU A 168 13.86 -5.67 2.60
CA LEU A 168 13.64 -4.65 3.62
C LEU A 168 12.89 -5.18 4.84
N MET A 169 12.03 -6.19 4.67
CA MET A 169 11.25 -6.85 5.73
C MET A 169 12.05 -7.94 6.44
N ARG A 170 13.01 -8.58 5.75
CA ARG A 170 13.80 -9.75 6.20
C ARG A 170 13.01 -11.03 6.48
N ILE A 171 11.74 -10.92 6.85
CA ILE A 171 10.85 -12.01 7.22
C ILE A 171 9.65 -11.99 6.27
N ARG A 172 9.27 -13.17 5.77
CA ARG A 172 8.04 -13.34 4.98
C ARG A 172 6.83 -13.22 5.90
N ILE A 173 5.80 -12.54 5.43
CA ILE A 173 4.52 -12.46 6.12
C ILE A 173 3.77 -13.77 5.96
N PRO A 174 3.43 -14.45 7.08
CA PRO A 174 2.48 -15.55 7.03
C PRO A 174 1.09 -14.99 6.72
N PHE A 175 0.41 -15.57 5.75
CA PHE A 175 -0.96 -15.21 5.42
C PHE A 175 -1.70 -16.42 4.89
N SER A 176 -3.02 -16.41 5.02
CA SER A 176 -3.90 -17.32 4.30
C SER A 176 -5.00 -16.53 3.62
N LYS A 177 -5.43 -17.04 2.46
CA LYS A 177 -6.65 -16.58 1.78
C LYS A 177 -7.85 -17.00 2.63
N ASN A 178 -8.72 -16.03 2.94
CA ASN A 178 -9.92 -16.27 3.73
C ASN A 178 -11.14 -16.45 2.83
N ILE A 179 -11.60 -15.36 2.21
CA ILE A 179 -12.77 -15.32 1.32
C ILE A 179 -12.52 -14.37 0.16
N ILE A 180 -13.27 -14.54 -0.94
CA ILE A 180 -13.40 -13.52 -1.99
C ILE A 180 -14.72 -12.81 -1.76
N ILE A 181 -14.70 -11.48 -1.82
CA ILE A 181 -15.91 -10.65 -1.82
C ILE A 181 -15.92 -9.76 -3.05
N GLU A 182 -17.12 -9.36 -3.49
CA GLU A 182 -17.29 -8.31 -4.47
C GLU A 182 -17.63 -6.99 -3.76
N LYS A 183 -16.93 -5.92 -4.11
CA LYS A 183 -17.16 -4.57 -3.57
C LYS A 183 -16.67 -3.53 -4.57
N ASP A 184 -17.49 -2.50 -4.85
CA ASP A 184 -17.15 -1.36 -5.71
C ASP A 184 -16.59 -1.78 -7.09
N ASN A 185 -17.25 -2.76 -7.73
CA ASN A 185 -16.85 -3.36 -9.02
C ASN A 185 -15.48 -4.06 -8.99
N HIS A 186 -15.01 -4.47 -7.82
CA HIS A 186 -13.79 -5.24 -7.65
C HIS A 186 -14.06 -6.54 -6.91
N PHE A 187 -13.31 -7.57 -7.26
CA PHE A 187 -13.22 -8.83 -6.52
C PHE A 187 -11.98 -8.81 -5.64
N ILE A 188 -12.20 -8.92 -4.33
CA ILE A 188 -11.19 -8.69 -3.30
C ILE A 188 -10.93 -9.98 -2.54
N CYS A 189 -9.65 -10.34 -2.46
CA CYS A 189 -9.15 -11.43 -1.63
C CYS A 189 -8.96 -10.95 -0.18
N LYS A 190 -9.85 -11.33 0.73
CA LYS A 190 -9.60 -11.11 2.15
C LYS A 190 -8.47 -12.01 2.61
N ILE A 191 -7.43 -11.40 3.15
CA ILE A 191 -6.31 -12.13 3.76
C ILE A 191 -6.44 -12.13 5.29
N ARG A 192 -5.95 -13.19 5.94
CA ARG A 192 -5.87 -13.28 7.40
C ARG A 192 -4.49 -13.75 7.82
N ASN A 193 -4.06 -13.35 9.02
CA ASN A 193 -2.84 -13.85 9.61
C ASN A 193 -2.96 -15.36 9.93
N VAL A 194 -1.83 -16.08 9.95
CA VAL A 194 -1.76 -17.53 10.25
C VAL A 194 -0.98 -17.75 11.53
#